data_AF-A0A0J9W7C1-F1
#
_entry.id   AF-A0A0J9W7C1-F1
#
_cell.length_a   1.000
_cell.length_b   1.000
_cell.length_c   1.000
_cell.angle_alpha   90.00
_cell.angle_beta   90.00
_cell.angle_gamma   90.00
#
_symmetry.space_group_name_H-M   'P 1'
#
loop_
_entity.id
_entity.type
_entity.pdbx_description
1 polymer ?
#
loop_
_entity_poly.entity_id
_entity_poly.type
_entity_poly.pdbx_seq_one_letter_code
_entity_poly.pdbx_strand_id
1 'polypeptide(L)'
;MVEAMNYIASSQFVLQQGIVKKDLAFYHYKGPYTIAAERDGGDLRAHEYLSPANFVSENLKIQGKVLDPAGAGYRALVLDQQQFITPEAATRLSKLAATELAIVVVGALPSTTIGSKGQDIVSKSMSILERSKYPNVSFVKSTKDIFQALDKLSIQPRVKTTSQSTSAAKDLYTVWRSTSDSDYLFLYDKGPSATFDVAAEVWENKAPYQLNAWTGQQEAIAVCQRLS
;
A
#
# COMPACT_ATOMS: atom_id res chain seq x y z
N MET A 1 16.78 10.00 29.97
CA MET A 1 15.40 10.51 29.76
C MET A 1 15.32 11.53 28.63
N VAL A 2 16.20 12.54 28.55
CA VAL A 2 16.18 13.55 27.47
C VAL A 2 16.34 12.94 26.07
N GLU A 3 17.31 12.06 25.86
CA GLU A 3 17.55 11.41 24.56
C GLU A 3 16.36 10.56 24.08
N ALA A 4 15.70 9.84 24.99
CA ALA A 4 14.50 9.07 24.66
C ALA A 4 13.33 9.98 24.26
N MET A 5 13.18 11.14 24.93
CA MET A 5 12.17 12.13 24.54
C MET A 5 12.49 12.76 23.19
N ASN A 6 13.76 13.04 22.89
CA ASN A 6 14.19 13.53 21.57
C ASN A 6 13.92 12.51 20.48
N TYR A 7 14.22 11.24 20.72
CA TYR A 7 13.91 10.14 19.80
C TYR A 7 12.42 10.08 19.48
N ILE A 8 11.58 10.11 20.53
CA ILE A 8 10.12 10.09 20.35
C ILE A 8 9.66 11.34 19.61
N ALA A 9 10.12 12.54 20.00
CA ALA A 9 9.71 13.80 19.39
C ALA A 9 10.08 13.88 17.91
N SER A 10 11.33 13.54 17.55
CA SER A 10 11.81 13.56 16.16
C SER A 10 11.09 12.51 15.30
N SER A 11 10.85 11.32 15.86
CA SER A 11 10.11 10.26 15.16
C SER A 11 8.65 10.67 14.95
N GLN A 12 7.98 11.23 15.96
CA GLN A 12 6.59 11.69 15.85
C GLN A 12 6.47 12.90 14.92
N PHE A 13 7.43 13.81 14.93
CA PHE A 13 7.50 14.91 13.98
C PHE A 13 7.40 14.35 12.55
N VAL A 14 8.29 13.43 12.17
CA VAL A 14 8.30 12.77 10.86
C VAL A 14 6.99 12.02 10.59
N LEU A 15 6.52 11.22 11.55
CA LEU A 15 5.35 10.35 11.39
C LEU A 15 4.01 11.08 11.35
N GLN A 16 3.97 12.37 11.67
CA GLN A 16 2.76 13.19 11.65
C GLN A 16 2.72 14.21 10.49
N GLN A 17 3.77 14.29 9.66
CA GLN A 17 3.79 15.22 8.54
C GLN A 17 2.81 14.82 7.43
N GLY A 18 2.01 15.75 6.93
CA GLY A 18 1.21 15.55 5.72
C GLY A 18 0.41 14.24 5.68
N ILE A 19 0.38 13.61 4.51
CA ILE A 19 -0.44 12.43 4.24
C ILE A 19 0.47 11.20 4.11
N VAL A 20 0.10 10.12 4.78
CA VAL A 20 0.76 8.81 4.61
C VAL A 20 0.50 8.29 3.20
N LYS A 21 1.54 7.82 2.51
CA LYS A 21 1.40 7.19 1.19
C LYS A 21 1.46 5.67 1.32
N LYS A 22 0.62 5.00 0.56
CA LYS A 22 0.47 3.54 0.55
C LYS A 22 0.47 3.06 -0.89
N ASP A 23 1.18 1.98 -1.16
CA ASP A 23 1.27 1.39 -2.49
C ASP A 23 0.07 0.48 -2.77
N LEU A 24 -0.44 -0.23 -1.76
CA LEU A 24 -1.52 -1.18 -1.90
C LEU A 24 -2.71 -0.83 -1.02
N ALA A 25 -3.91 -0.95 -1.58
CA ALA A 25 -5.16 -1.06 -0.83
C ALA A 25 -5.64 -2.51 -0.87
N PHE A 26 -5.95 -3.10 0.29
CA PHE A 26 -6.62 -4.38 0.38
C PHE A 26 -8.09 -4.15 0.66
N TYR A 27 -8.98 -4.59 -0.24
CA TYR A 27 -10.38 -4.70 0.14
C TYR A 27 -10.50 -5.81 1.20
N HIS A 28 -11.07 -5.48 2.35
CA HIS A 28 -11.16 -6.41 3.45
C HIS A 28 -12.52 -6.37 4.14
N TYR A 29 -13.15 -7.56 4.20
CA TYR A 29 -14.27 -7.82 5.07
C TYR A 29 -14.13 -9.22 5.68
N LYS A 30 -14.20 -9.29 7.01
CA LYS A 30 -14.18 -10.55 7.76
C LYS A 30 -15.23 -10.52 8.86
N GLY A 31 -16.11 -11.51 8.87
CA GLY A 31 -17.12 -11.73 9.91
C GLY A 31 -16.99 -13.14 10.50
N PRO A 32 -17.06 -13.33 11.83
CA PRO A 32 -16.96 -12.32 12.88
C PRO A 32 -15.56 -11.67 12.92
N TYR A 33 -15.49 -10.41 13.36
CA TYR A 33 -14.23 -9.67 13.52
C TYR A 33 -13.30 -10.44 14.44
N THR A 34 -12.27 -11.04 13.85
CA THR A 34 -11.17 -11.64 14.58
C THR A 34 -9.93 -10.88 14.16
N ILE A 35 -9.30 -10.21 15.12
CA ILE A 35 -7.97 -9.61 14.95
C ILE A 35 -6.99 -10.78 14.88
N ALA A 36 -6.90 -11.40 13.71
CA ALA A 36 -5.73 -12.20 13.39
C ALA A 36 -4.58 -11.22 13.13
N ALA A 37 -3.34 -11.62 13.43
CA ALA A 37 -2.17 -10.86 12.99
C ALA A 37 -2.26 -10.72 11.47
N GLU A 38 -2.67 -9.53 11.02
CA GLU A 38 -2.74 -9.22 9.60
C GLU A 38 -1.32 -9.23 9.04
N ARG A 39 -1.22 -9.92 7.90
CA ARG A 39 -0.05 -10.19 7.05
C ARG A 39 1.27 -9.51 7.45
N ASP A 40 2.33 -10.32 7.63
CA ASP A 40 3.70 -9.83 7.48
C ASP A 40 3.92 -9.43 6.01
N GLY A 41 3.87 -8.13 5.74
CA GLY A 41 3.77 -7.53 4.40
C GLY A 41 5.01 -7.67 3.52
N GLY A 42 6.07 -8.37 3.95
CA GLY A 42 7.29 -8.54 3.15
C GLY A 42 7.86 -7.19 2.68
N ASP A 43 8.07 -7.02 1.37
CA ASP A 43 8.57 -5.75 0.79
C ASP A 43 7.45 -4.77 0.40
N LEU A 44 6.16 -5.12 0.58
CA LEU A 44 5.00 -4.23 0.39
C LEU A 44 4.29 -3.96 1.73
N ARG A 45 5.09 -3.58 2.73
CA ARG A 45 4.62 -3.15 4.07
C ARG A 45 3.80 -1.87 4.02
N ALA A 46 3.92 -1.06 2.97
CA ALA A 46 3.13 0.15 2.76
C ALA A 46 1.72 -0.17 2.20
N HIS A 47 0.94 -0.96 2.95
CA HIS A 47 -0.44 -1.26 2.61
C HIS A 47 -1.42 -0.73 3.67
N GLU A 48 -2.70 -0.76 3.29
CA GLU A 48 -3.83 -0.43 4.16
C GLU A 48 -5.05 -1.28 3.79
N TYR A 49 -5.93 -1.49 4.76
CA TYR A 49 -7.17 -2.22 4.58
C TYR A 49 -8.35 -1.25 4.40
N LEU A 50 -9.09 -1.44 3.32
CA LEU A 50 -10.33 -0.73 3.05
C LEU A 50 -11.51 -1.62 3.42
N SER A 51 -12.26 -1.19 4.44
CA SER A 51 -13.57 -1.76 4.73
C SER A 51 -14.54 -1.51 3.58
N PRO A 52 -15.68 -2.24 3.49
CA PRO A 52 -16.67 -1.98 2.45
C PRO A 52 -17.14 -0.52 2.40
N ALA A 53 -17.30 0.12 3.56
CA ALA A 53 -17.71 1.53 3.65
C ALA A 53 -16.61 2.48 3.14
N ASN A 54 -15.36 2.25 3.54
CA ASN A 54 -14.23 3.07 3.06
C ASN A 54 -14.03 2.91 1.56
N PHE A 55 -14.20 1.69 1.05
CA PHE A 55 -14.00 1.37 -0.36
C PHE A 55 -14.98 2.11 -1.28
N VAL A 56 -16.23 2.32 -0.85
CA VAL A 56 -17.25 3.02 -1.65
C VAL A 56 -17.32 4.52 -1.41
N SER A 57 -16.52 5.04 -0.49
CA SER A 57 -16.48 6.47 -0.15
C SER A 57 -16.27 7.35 -1.38
N GLU A 58 -16.98 8.48 -1.44
CA GLU A 58 -16.83 9.50 -2.50
C GLU A 58 -15.48 10.20 -2.44
N ASN A 59 -14.81 10.17 -1.27
CA ASN A 59 -13.48 10.72 -1.08
C ASN A 59 -12.39 9.85 -1.71
N LEU A 60 -12.65 8.54 -1.84
CA LEU A 60 -11.74 7.63 -2.52
C LEU A 60 -11.92 7.82 -4.04
N LYS A 61 -11.06 8.59 -4.70
CA LYS A 61 -11.20 8.93 -6.14
C LYS A 61 -10.17 8.18 -6.98
N ILE A 62 -10.47 7.92 -8.25
CA ILE A 62 -9.47 7.37 -9.19
C ILE A 62 -9.03 8.47 -10.16
N GLN A 63 -7.73 8.60 -10.39
CA GLN A 63 -7.17 9.45 -11.44
C GLN A 63 -6.03 8.72 -12.14
N GLY A 64 -6.17 8.49 -13.45
CA GLY A 64 -5.25 7.63 -14.19
C GLY A 64 -5.19 6.22 -13.58
N LYS A 65 -3.98 5.78 -13.21
CA LYS A 65 -3.70 4.47 -12.61
C LYS A 65 -3.70 4.47 -11.07
N VAL A 66 -3.98 5.60 -10.44
CA VAL A 66 -3.80 5.78 -8.99
C VAL A 66 -5.14 5.99 -8.31
N LEU A 67 -5.43 5.15 -7.32
CA LEU A 67 -6.56 5.27 -6.43
C LEU A 67 -6.19 6.19 -5.26
N ASP A 68 -7.05 7.15 -4.96
CA ASP A 68 -6.87 8.19 -3.96
C ASP A 68 -5.58 9.01 -4.11
N PRO A 69 -5.32 9.64 -5.28
CA PRO A 69 -4.06 10.35 -5.52
C PRO A 69 -3.81 11.51 -4.55
N ALA A 70 -4.88 12.19 -4.09
CA ALA A 70 -4.80 13.27 -3.12
C ALA A 70 -4.52 12.74 -1.70
N GLY A 71 -5.06 11.56 -1.35
CA GLY A 71 -4.79 10.87 -0.10
C GLY A 71 -3.61 9.90 -0.20
N ALA A 72 -3.86 8.62 0.07
CA ALA A 72 -2.80 7.61 0.20
C ALA A 72 -2.12 7.24 -1.13
N GLY A 73 -2.82 7.39 -2.26
CA GLY A 73 -2.30 7.16 -3.60
C GLY A 73 -2.01 5.69 -3.90
N TYR A 74 -2.93 4.78 -3.61
CA TYR A 74 -2.76 3.36 -3.90
C TYR A 74 -2.51 3.10 -5.39
N ARG A 75 -1.45 2.33 -5.69
CA ARG A 75 -1.04 1.93 -7.04
C ARG A 75 -1.74 0.67 -7.51
N ALA A 76 -2.23 -0.14 -6.56
CA ALA A 76 -3.03 -1.32 -6.86
C ALA A 76 -4.06 -1.59 -5.77
N LEU A 77 -5.14 -2.26 -6.19
CA LEU A 77 -6.15 -2.84 -5.31
C LEU A 77 -5.96 -4.35 -5.23
N VAL A 78 -6.04 -4.92 -4.03
CA VAL A 78 -5.90 -6.35 -3.81
C VAL A 78 -7.17 -6.91 -3.16
N LEU A 79 -7.68 -8.01 -3.72
CA LEU A 79 -8.70 -8.85 -3.12
C LEU A 79 -8.07 -10.18 -2.73
N ASP A 80 -7.66 -10.30 -1.48
CA ASP A 80 -7.01 -11.51 -0.97
C ASP A 80 -8.06 -12.47 -0.40
N GLN A 81 -8.46 -13.47 -1.20
CA GLN A 81 -9.40 -14.52 -0.80
C GLN A 81 -10.71 -13.99 -0.21
N GLN A 82 -11.22 -12.88 -0.74
CA GLN A 82 -12.39 -12.20 -0.23
C GLN A 82 -13.67 -12.91 -0.72
N GLN A 83 -14.48 -13.41 0.21
CA GLN A 83 -15.74 -14.10 -0.12
C GLN A 83 -16.95 -13.17 -0.18
N PHE A 84 -16.92 -12.09 0.60
CA PHE A 84 -18.07 -11.23 0.84
C PHE A 84 -17.86 -9.81 0.33
N ILE A 85 -18.89 -9.23 -0.28
CA ILE A 85 -18.87 -7.85 -0.77
C ILE A 85 -20.24 -7.19 -0.67
N THR A 86 -20.31 -5.88 -0.42
CA THR A 86 -21.59 -5.17 -0.51
C THR A 86 -21.99 -4.97 -1.98
N PRO A 87 -23.28 -4.80 -2.31
CA PRO A 87 -23.72 -4.48 -3.68
C PRO A 87 -23.04 -3.23 -4.27
N GLU A 88 -22.84 -2.20 -3.44
CA GLU A 88 -22.19 -0.95 -3.84
C GLU A 88 -20.70 -1.16 -4.12
N ALA A 89 -20.02 -1.92 -3.25
CA ALA A 89 -18.61 -2.27 -3.43
C ALA A 89 -18.43 -3.15 -4.66
N ALA A 90 -19.33 -4.09 -4.94
CA ALA A 90 -19.29 -4.93 -6.13
C ALA A 90 -19.42 -4.10 -7.42
N THR A 91 -20.38 -3.17 -7.44
CA THR A 91 -20.58 -2.24 -8.55
C THR A 91 -19.33 -1.38 -8.76
N ARG A 92 -18.77 -0.87 -7.67
CA ARG A 92 -17.57 -0.03 -7.71
C ARG A 92 -16.32 -0.80 -8.17
N LEU A 93 -16.12 -2.02 -7.69
CA LEU A 93 -15.01 -2.87 -8.13
C LEU A 93 -15.06 -3.12 -9.64
N SER A 94 -16.25 -3.43 -10.16
CA SER A 94 -16.46 -3.60 -11.60
C SER A 94 -16.12 -2.32 -12.39
N LYS A 95 -16.51 -1.15 -11.88
CA LYS A 95 -16.15 0.15 -12.48
C LYS A 95 -14.65 0.44 -12.42
N LEU A 96 -13.98 0.17 -11.29
CA LEU A 96 -12.53 0.35 -11.16
C LEU A 96 -11.75 -0.60 -12.08
N ALA A 97 -12.22 -1.83 -12.27
CA ALA A 97 -11.62 -2.78 -13.20
C ALA A 97 -11.64 -2.29 -14.65
N ALA A 98 -12.66 -1.50 -15.03
CA ALA A 98 -12.75 -0.85 -16.33
C ALA A 98 -11.85 0.40 -16.50
N THR A 99 -11.12 0.80 -15.44
CA THR A 99 -10.09 1.84 -15.51
C THR A 99 -8.71 1.21 -15.75
N GLU A 100 -7.63 2.00 -15.64
CA GLU A 100 -6.26 1.47 -15.73
C GLU A 100 -5.65 1.10 -14.37
N LEU A 101 -6.41 1.16 -13.26
CA LEU A 101 -5.94 0.75 -11.94
C LEU A 101 -5.57 -0.74 -11.94
N ALA A 102 -4.37 -1.09 -11.44
CA ALA A 102 -3.99 -2.48 -11.25
C ALA A 102 -4.84 -3.15 -10.17
N ILE A 103 -5.41 -4.32 -10.47
CA ILE A 103 -6.19 -5.12 -9.52
C ILE A 103 -5.63 -6.54 -9.48
N VAL A 104 -5.33 -7.03 -8.28
CA VAL A 104 -4.93 -8.42 -8.05
C VAL A 104 -6.01 -9.15 -7.27
N VAL A 105 -6.52 -10.24 -7.82
CA VAL A 105 -7.50 -11.12 -7.18
C VAL A 105 -6.82 -12.44 -6.83
N VAL A 106 -6.79 -12.76 -5.54
CA VAL A 106 -6.29 -14.05 -5.06
C VAL A 106 -7.47 -15.01 -4.90
N GLY A 107 -7.46 -16.09 -5.67
CA GLY A 107 -8.56 -17.03 -5.76
C GLY A 107 -9.66 -16.51 -6.68
N ALA A 108 -10.88 -16.48 -6.17
CA ALA A 108 -12.06 -16.06 -6.90
C ALA A 108 -12.53 -14.65 -6.49
N LEU A 109 -13.34 -14.02 -7.34
CA LEU A 109 -14.05 -12.80 -6.98
C LEU A 109 -15.04 -13.08 -5.83
N PRO A 110 -15.32 -12.08 -4.96
CA PRO A 110 -16.33 -12.23 -3.93
C PRO A 110 -17.71 -12.50 -4.55
N SER A 111 -18.33 -13.62 -4.18
CA SER A 111 -19.60 -14.04 -4.77
C SER A 111 -20.81 -13.84 -3.86
N THR A 112 -20.61 -13.45 -2.59
CA THR A 112 -21.67 -13.41 -1.58
C THR A 112 -21.90 -11.98 -1.11
N THR A 113 -23.16 -11.54 -1.10
CA THR A 113 -23.52 -10.21 -0.59
C THR A 113 -23.35 -10.10 0.92
N ILE A 114 -22.88 -8.95 1.40
CA ILE A 114 -22.94 -8.59 2.82
C ILE A 114 -24.35 -8.10 3.13
N GLY A 115 -25.05 -8.80 4.04
CA GLY A 115 -26.44 -8.52 4.40
C GLY A 115 -27.43 -9.43 3.67
N SER A 116 -28.72 -9.10 3.74
CA SER A 116 -29.81 -9.95 3.23
C SER A 116 -30.34 -9.54 1.84
N LYS A 117 -29.76 -8.52 1.20
CA LYS A 117 -30.24 -7.97 -0.08
C LYS A 117 -29.08 -7.70 -1.06
N GLY A 118 -29.41 -7.59 -2.34
CA GLY A 118 -28.48 -7.16 -3.41
C GLY A 118 -27.54 -8.24 -3.95
N GLN A 119 -27.83 -9.52 -3.71
CA GLN A 119 -27.08 -10.64 -4.27
C GLN A 119 -27.07 -10.63 -5.81
N ASP A 120 -28.17 -10.22 -6.43
CA ASP A 120 -28.31 -10.04 -7.87
C ASP A 120 -27.33 -9.00 -8.44
N ILE A 121 -27.15 -7.87 -7.73
CA ILE A 121 -26.19 -6.82 -8.08
C ILE A 121 -24.75 -7.33 -7.95
N VAL A 122 -24.44 -8.06 -6.88
CA VAL A 122 -23.12 -8.68 -6.67
C VAL A 122 -22.82 -9.65 -7.82
N SER A 123 -23.71 -10.60 -8.06
CA SER A 123 -23.55 -11.62 -9.12
C SER A 123 -23.40 -10.98 -10.50
N LYS A 124 -24.20 -9.96 -10.82
CA LYS A 124 -24.10 -9.22 -12.09
C LYS A 124 -22.75 -8.49 -12.22
N SER A 125 -22.33 -7.77 -11.19
CA SER A 125 -21.11 -6.97 -11.22
C SER A 125 -19.84 -7.83 -11.34
N MET A 126 -19.78 -8.95 -10.60
CA MET A 126 -18.67 -9.88 -10.70
C MET A 126 -18.65 -10.61 -12.05
N SER A 127 -19.82 -10.99 -12.58
CA SER A 127 -19.91 -11.60 -13.91
C SER A 127 -19.40 -10.66 -15.00
N ILE A 128 -19.69 -9.36 -14.91
CA ILE A 128 -19.15 -8.35 -15.84
C ILE A 128 -17.63 -8.29 -15.72
N LEU A 129 -17.10 -8.18 -14.50
CA LEU A 129 -15.66 -8.08 -14.27
C LEU A 129 -14.92 -9.31 -14.83
N GLU A 130 -15.40 -10.52 -14.49
CA GLU A 130 -14.80 -11.78 -14.92
C GLU A 130 -14.82 -11.96 -16.45
N ARG A 131 -15.94 -11.63 -17.11
CA ARG A 131 -16.08 -11.78 -18.56
C ARG A 131 -15.31 -10.73 -19.36
N SER A 132 -15.06 -9.56 -18.79
CA SER A 132 -14.41 -8.45 -19.49
C SER A 132 -12.92 -8.69 -19.73
N LYS A 133 -12.27 -9.54 -18.92
CA LYS A 133 -10.84 -9.91 -19.05
C LYS A 133 -9.91 -8.70 -19.21
N TYR A 134 -10.10 -7.70 -18.35
CA TYR A 134 -9.30 -6.48 -18.35
C TYR A 134 -7.80 -6.79 -18.14
N PRO A 135 -6.88 -6.20 -18.91
CA PRO A 135 -5.45 -6.51 -18.84
C PRO A 135 -4.78 -6.04 -17.54
N ASN A 136 -5.37 -5.07 -16.86
CA ASN A 136 -4.96 -4.56 -15.55
C ASN A 136 -5.50 -5.39 -14.37
N VAL A 137 -6.26 -6.47 -14.63
CA VAL A 137 -6.79 -7.37 -13.60
C VAL A 137 -6.08 -8.72 -13.68
N SER A 138 -5.35 -9.08 -12.63
CA SER A 138 -4.63 -10.36 -12.55
C SER A 138 -5.26 -11.28 -11.52
N PHE A 139 -5.55 -12.52 -11.92
CA PHE A 139 -6.00 -13.60 -11.04
C PHE A 139 -4.81 -14.49 -10.67
N VAL A 140 -4.61 -14.71 -9.37
CA VAL A 140 -3.58 -15.60 -8.84
C VAL A 140 -4.17 -16.63 -7.91
N LYS A 141 -3.50 -17.77 -7.74
CA LYS A 141 -4.00 -18.86 -6.89
C LYS A 141 -3.65 -18.66 -5.42
N SER A 142 -2.48 -18.09 -5.15
CA SER A 142 -1.94 -17.97 -3.81
C SER A 142 -1.61 -16.53 -3.47
N THR A 143 -1.80 -16.22 -2.20
CA THR A 143 -1.37 -14.97 -1.56
C THR A 143 0.13 -14.69 -1.74
N LYS A 144 0.94 -15.74 -1.93
CA LYS A 144 2.39 -15.63 -2.22
C LYS A 144 2.69 -15.07 -3.61
N ASP A 145 1.74 -15.17 -4.54
CA ASP A 145 1.92 -14.79 -5.95
C ASP A 145 1.57 -13.32 -6.21
N ILE A 146 1.08 -12.58 -5.20
CA ILE A 146 0.65 -11.18 -5.34
C ILE A 146 1.80 -10.32 -5.87
N PHE A 147 3.00 -10.45 -5.32
CA PHE A 147 4.16 -9.67 -5.75
C PHE A 147 4.51 -9.91 -7.22
N GLN A 148 4.54 -11.18 -7.64
CA GLN A 148 4.78 -11.53 -9.02
C GLN A 148 3.70 -10.97 -9.97
N ALA A 149 2.43 -10.94 -9.53
CA ALA A 149 1.36 -10.33 -10.30
C ALA A 149 1.52 -8.81 -10.40
N LEU A 150 1.91 -8.13 -9.32
CA LEU A 150 2.18 -6.70 -9.32
C LEU A 150 3.34 -6.35 -10.25
N ASP A 151 4.43 -7.13 -10.24
CA ASP A 151 5.55 -6.95 -11.17
C ASP A 151 5.11 -7.09 -12.63
N LYS A 152 4.30 -8.09 -12.96
CA LYS A 152 3.71 -8.26 -14.31
C LYS A 152 2.82 -7.09 -14.72
N LEU A 153 2.15 -6.47 -13.75
CA LEU A 153 1.36 -5.24 -13.93
C LEU A 153 2.21 -3.97 -13.89
N SER A 154 3.54 -4.09 -13.85
CA SER A 154 4.49 -2.97 -13.76
C SER A 154 4.26 -2.07 -12.54
N ILE A 155 3.73 -2.63 -11.45
CA ILE A 155 3.56 -1.94 -10.18
C ILE A 155 4.82 -2.13 -9.35
N GLN A 156 5.49 -1.03 -9.03
CA GLN A 156 6.69 -1.00 -8.21
C GLN A 156 6.43 -0.22 -6.91
N PRO A 157 7.00 -0.64 -5.78
CA PRO A 157 6.87 0.10 -4.53
C PRO A 157 7.53 1.48 -4.65
N ARG A 158 6.99 2.46 -3.91
CA ARG A 158 7.58 3.81 -3.81
C ARG A 158 8.93 3.81 -3.13
N VAL A 159 9.13 2.88 -2.21
CA VAL A 159 10.38 2.71 -1.47
C VAL A 159 10.82 1.26 -1.63
N LYS A 160 12.03 1.08 -2.15
CA LYS A 160 12.71 -0.21 -2.25
C LYS A 160 13.87 -0.22 -1.28
N THR A 161 13.99 -1.30 -0.53
CA THR A 161 15.06 -1.50 0.44
C THR A 161 15.79 -2.79 0.11
N THR A 162 17.11 -2.74 0.00
CA THR A 162 17.96 -3.92 -0.15
C THR A 162 19.07 -3.92 0.88
N SER A 163 19.54 -5.10 1.27
CA SER A 163 20.71 -5.26 2.14
C SER A 163 21.48 -6.49 1.71
N GLN A 164 22.80 -6.48 1.94
CA GLN A 164 23.63 -7.68 1.80
C GLN A 164 23.21 -8.79 2.77
N SER A 165 22.58 -8.43 3.89
CA SER A 165 21.97 -9.38 4.83
C SER A 165 20.47 -9.53 4.52
N THR A 166 20.09 -10.69 3.98
CA THR A 166 18.69 -10.99 3.62
C THR A 166 17.76 -11.09 4.83
N SER A 167 18.29 -11.35 6.03
CA SER A 167 17.53 -11.29 7.28
C SER A 167 17.30 -9.84 7.73
N ALA A 168 18.31 -8.98 7.62
CA ALA A 168 18.18 -7.57 8.01
C ALA A 168 17.19 -6.80 7.12
N ALA A 169 17.20 -7.04 5.81
CA ALA A 169 16.26 -6.39 4.88
C ALA A 169 14.78 -6.60 5.27
N LYS A 170 14.44 -7.75 5.85
CA LYS A 170 13.06 -8.08 6.26
C LYS A 170 12.60 -7.34 7.52
N ASP A 171 13.55 -6.91 8.35
CA ASP A 171 13.27 -6.26 9.62
C ASP A 171 13.38 -4.72 9.54
N LEU A 172 13.59 -4.18 8.32
CA LEU A 172 13.52 -2.75 8.06
C LEU A 172 12.08 -2.33 7.74
N TYR A 173 11.50 -1.52 8.62
CA TYR A 173 10.17 -0.95 8.46
C TYR A 173 10.26 0.46 7.86
N THR A 174 9.37 0.76 6.93
CA THR A 174 9.32 2.05 6.25
C THR A 174 7.94 2.71 6.41
N VAL A 175 7.94 4.03 6.62
CA VAL A 175 6.72 4.85 6.51
C VAL A 175 7.03 6.06 5.65
N TRP A 176 6.28 6.19 4.55
CA TRP A 176 6.35 7.36 3.67
C TRP A 176 5.23 8.33 3.99
N ARG A 177 5.57 9.60 4.21
CA ARG A 177 4.62 10.70 4.30
C ARG A 177 5.01 11.82 3.37
N SER A 178 4.02 12.55 2.87
CA SER A 178 4.22 13.58 1.86
C SER A 178 3.40 14.82 2.18
N THR A 179 4.02 15.99 2.06
CA THR A 179 3.39 17.31 2.05
C THR A 179 3.48 17.89 0.64
N SER A 180 2.99 19.12 0.42
CA SER A 180 3.20 19.82 -0.85
C SER A 180 4.68 20.04 -1.17
N ASP A 181 5.52 20.19 -0.13
CA ASP A 181 6.87 20.72 -0.27
C ASP A 181 7.95 19.66 0.02
N SER A 182 7.62 18.62 0.80
CA SER A 182 8.60 17.67 1.33
C SER A 182 8.04 16.25 1.41
N ASP A 183 8.93 15.28 1.24
CA ASP A 183 8.65 13.88 1.51
C ASP A 183 9.46 13.46 2.74
N TYR A 184 8.85 12.60 3.55
CA TYR A 184 9.40 12.13 4.81
C TYR A 184 9.38 10.61 4.79
N LEU A 185 10.57 10.01 4.81
CA LEU A 185 10.76 8.56 4.89
C LEU A 185 11.30 8.19 6.26
N PHE A 186 10.46 7.60 7.09
CA PHE A 186 10.87 7.01 8.37
C PHE A 186 11.36 5.59 8.14
N LEU A 187 12.53 5.28 8.67
CA LEU A 187 13.17 3.96 8.61
C LEU A 187 13.37 3.45 10.04
N TYR A 188 12.91 2.23 10.33
CA TYR A 188 13.09 1.58 11.61
C TYR A 188 13.60 0.16 11.42
N ASP A 189 14.85 -0.07 11.81
CA ASP A 189 15.47 -1.40 11.79
C ASP A 189 15.19 -2.11 13.12
N LYS A 190 14.43 -3.20 13.05
CA LYS A 190 14.19 -4.12 14.17
C LYS A 190 15.22 -5.27 14.21
N GLY A 191 16.00 -5.42 13.15
CA GLY A 191 16.92 -6.52 12.93
C GLY A 191 18.30 -6.27 13.53
N PRO A 192 19.26 -7.16 13.23
CA PRO A 192 20.66 -6.90 13.54
C PRO A 192 21.18 -5.73 12.69
N SER A 193 22.14 -4.98 13.25
CA SER A 193 22.79 -3.87 12.55
C SER A 193 23.30 -4.31 11.16
N ALA A 194 22.89 -3.56 10.14
CA ALA A 194 23.26 -3.80 8.76
C ALA A 194 23.36 -2.49 7.96
N THR A 195 23.93 -2.59 6.76
CA THR A 195 23.86 -1.52 5.74
C THR A 195 22.71 -1.79 4.80
N PHE A 196 21.95 -0.75 4.48
CA PHE A 196 20.78 -0.81 3.61
C PHE A 196 20.94 0.19 2.45
N ASP A 197 20.64 -0.26 1.24
CA ASP A 197 20.37 0.63 0.13
C ASP A 197 18.88 0.94 0.10
N VAL A 198 18.54 2.24 0.10
CA VAL A 198 17.15 2.70 0.08
C VAL A 198 16.94 3.55 -1.17
N ALA A 199 16.15 3.03 -2.09
CA ALA A 199 15.71 3.76 -3.27
C ALA A 199 14.27 4.24 -3.05
N ALA A 200 14.04 5.54 -3.26
CA ALA A 200 12.72 6.13 -3.13
C ALA A 200 12.37 6.97 -4.35
N GLU A 201 11.11 6.92 -4.76
CA GLU A 201 10.59 7.76 -5.83
C GLU A 201 10.37 9.19 -5.30
N VAL A 202 11.17 10.13 -5.79
CA VAL A 202 11.14 11.54 -5.40
C VAL A 202 11.01 12.44 -6.62
N TRP A 203 10.50 13.65 -6.43
CA TRP A 203 10.47 14.66 -7.47
C TRP A 203 11.89 15.15 -7.82
N GLU A 204 12.09 15.53 -9.07
CA GLU A 204 13.41 15.83 -9.65
C GLU A 204 14.14 17.02 -8.99
N ASN A 205 13.52 17.82 -8.14
CA ASN A 205 14.18 18.92 -7.45
C ASN A 205 14.50 18.64 -5.98
N LYS A 206 14.24 17.41 -5.49
CA LYS A 206 14.48 17.06 -4.08
C LYS A 206 15.88 16.49 -3.86
N ALA A 207 16.47 16.84 -2.73
CA ALA A 207 17.73 16.32 -2.23
C ALA A 207 17.50 15.66 -0.85
N PRO A 208 18.09 14.48 -0.59
CA PRO A 208 17.83 13.76 0.65
C PRO A 208 18.65 14.32 1.81
N TYR A 209 17.99 14.43 2.97
CA TYR A 209 18.61 14.76 4.26
C TYR A 209 18.30 13.67 5.28
N GLN A 210 19.26 13.39 6.15
CA GLN A 210 19.09 12.51 7.29
C GLN A 210 18.77 13.35 8.52
N LEU A 211 17.67 13.02 9.21
CA LEU A 211 17.37 13.53 10.55
C LEU A 211 17.75 12.45 11.56
N ASN A 212 18.75 12.73 12.40
CA ASN A 212 19.10 11.85 13.50
C ASN A 212 18.02 11.95 14.59
N ALA A 213 17.23 10.90 14.79
CA ALA A 213 16.13 10.91 15.75
C ALA A 213 16.58 11.19 17.19
N TRP A 214 17.78 10.76 17.59
CA TRP A 214 18.29 10.92 18.96
C TRP A 214 18.73 12.35 19.28
N THR A 215 19.31 13.03 18.29
CA THR A 215 19.89 14.37 18.48
C THR A 215 19.03 15.48 17.88
N GLY A 216 18.11 15.16 16.98
CA GLY A 216 17.36 16.12 16.18
C GLY A 216 18.20 16.83 15.11
N GLN A 217 19.47 16.46 14.94
CA GLN A 217 20.34 17.08 13.93
C GLN A 217 19.98 16.59 12.53
N GLN A 218 19.94 17.53 11.59
CA GLN A 218 19.72 17.26 10.18
C GLN A 218 21.01 17.48 9.39
N GLU A 219 21.35 16.53 8.53
CA GLU A 219 22.54 16.59 7.66
C GLU A 219 22.22 16.10 6.25
N ALA A 220 22.93 16.60 5.25
CA ALA A 220 22.78 16.13 3.87
C ALA A 220 23.32 14.71 3.73
N ILE A 221 22.62 13.83 3.00
CA ILE A 221 23.12 12.47 2.74
C ILE A 221 24.23 12.54 1.69
N ALA A 222 25.45 12.17 2.09
CA ALA A 222 26.65 12.31 1.26
C ALA A 222 26.71 11.32 0.08
N VAL A 223 26.08 10.15 0.21
CA VAL A 223 26.03 9.12 -0.84
C VAL A 223 24.58 9.00 -1.31
N CYS A 224 24.26 9.64 -2.43
CA CYS A 224 23.00 9.44 -3.12
C CYS A 224 23.23 9.40 -4.62
N GLN A 225 22.43 8.59 -5.31
CA GLN A 225 22.42 8.51 -6.77
C GLN A 225 20.98 8.65 -7.25
N ARG A 226 20.80 9.37 -8.35
CA ARG A 226 19.53 9.39 -9.08
C ARG A 226 19.48 8.24 -10.06
N LEU A 227 18.46 7.41 -9.92
CA LEU A 227 18.15 6.35 -10.87
C LEU A 227 17.24 6.95 -11.95
N SER A 228 17.62 6.80 -13.22
CA SER A 228 16.87 7.24 -14.40
C SER A 228 15.74 6.29 -14.74
#